data_AF-A0A7K8UG85-F1
#
_entry.id   AF-A0A7K8UG85-F1
#
_cell.length_a   1.000
_cell.length_b   1.000
_cell.length_c   1.000
_cell.angle_alpha   90.00
_cell.angle_beta   90.00
_cell.angle_gamma   90.00
#
_symmetry.space_group_name_H-M   'P 1'
#
loop_
_entity.id
_entity.type
_entity.pdbx_description
1 polymer ?
#
loop_
_entity_poly.entity_id
_entity_poly.type
_entity_poly.pdbx_seq_one_letter_code
_entity_poly.pdbx_strand_id
1 'polypeptide(L)'
;FLCLKNIRTFLSACCEVFGMKKSELFEAFDLFDVRDFGKVIETLSKLSRTPIAIGTGIRPFPTEESIDDEDVYKGLPDLIDETGVDEDEELYDCVYGEDEGGEVYEDLMKDEAAQQPKYTENDIRSCCLAEIKQTEEKYTETLESIEKFFMVPLKRFLSASEFDTVFINIPDLVKIHRNLTQDINDSIVNKNDQNLYQIFINYKERLVIYGQYCSQVEIAISCLDNISKTKEDVKLKLEECSKRANNGKFTLRDLLVVPMQRVLKYHLLLQELVKHTTDPMEKANLKLALDAMKDLAQYVNEVKRDNETLREIRQFQLSIENLNHSLLQYGRPQGDGEIRITTLDKRARQDRHIFLFDLAVIVCKRRGDNYEMKEIIDLQKYKITNNPTTDKENKKWSYGFYLIHIQGQNGLEVYCKTKDLKKKWLEQFQMALSNIRPDYADTSFHEFKMHTFSRVTSCKVCQMLLRGTFYQGYLCSKCGAGAHKECLGRLDNCGRANSGGKSFLLFKASSECPNRHPKCSLGLPKMQVIRNYNGIPQPATQDGPPLHIQIGDTIELIRGDAHSLFWQ
;
A
#
# COMPACT_ATOMS: atom_id res chain seq x y z
N PHE A 1 -12.71 -14.66 1.29
CA PHE A 1 -11.82 -15.19 2.35
C PHE A 1 -11.75 -14.25 3.55
N LEU A 2 -11.38 -12.98 3.35
CA LEU A 2 -11.19 -12.01 4.44
C LEU A 2 -12.45 -11.82 5.31
N CYS A 3 -13.65 -11.74 4.72
CA CYS A 3 -14.90 -11.62 5.49
C CYS A 3 -15.06 -12.73 6.53
N LEU A 4 -14.89 -13.99 6.12
CA LEU A 4 -14.97 -15.15 7.04
C LEU A 4 -13.89 -15.11 8.11
N LYS A 5 -12.68 -14.64 7.77
CA LYS A 5 -11.62 -14.44 8.77
C LYS A 5 -12.03 -13.38 9.79
N ASN A 6 -12.53 -12.22 9.35
CA ASN A 6 -12.95 -11.14 10.23
C ASN A 6 -14.08 -11.59 11.18
N ILE A 7 -15.08 -12.29 10.63
CA ILE A 7 -16.17 -12.88 11.42
C ILE A 7 -15.61 -13.83 12.49
N ARG A 8 -14.65 -14.70 12.13
CA ARG A 8 -14.03 -15.61 13.10
C ARG A 8 -13.17 -14.89 14.14
N THR A 9 -12.45 -13.84 13.76
CA THR A 9 -11.69 -13.00 14.70
C THR A 9 -12.64 -12.37 15.72
N PHE A 10 -13.78 -11.84 15.26
CA PHE A 10 -14.84 -11.33 16.12
C PHE A 10 -15.35 -12.40 17.09
N LEU A 11 -15.70 -13.59 16.58
CA LEU A 11 -16.18 -14.71 17.42
C LEU A 11 -15.13 -15.17 18.44
N SER A 12 -13.84 -15.17 18.07
CA SER A 12 -12.74 -15.48 18.98
C SER A 12 -12.64 -14.44 20.10
N ALA A 13 -12.72 -13.16 19.76
CA ALA A 13 -12.70 -12.07 20.73
C ALA A 13 -13.90 -12.13 21.68
N CYS A 14 -15.09 -12.50 21.20
CA CYS A 14 -16.26 -12.73 22.06
C CYS A 14 -15.99 -13.78 23.15
N CYS A 15 -15.27 -14.85 22.82
CA CYS A 15 -14.86 -15.85 23.82
C CYS A 15 -13.71 -15.36 24.71
N GLU A 16 -12.62 -14.89 24.12
CA GLU A 16 -11.36 -14.63 24.83
C GLU A 16 -11.39 -13.35 25.67
N VAL A 17 -12.06 -12.30 25.16
CA VAL A 17 -12.12 -10.99 25.81
C VAL A 17 -13.44 -10.82 26.57
N PHE A 18 -14.56 -11.18 25.95
CA PHE A 18 -15.89 -10.97 26.53
C PHE A 18 -16.43 -12.16 27.34
N GLY A 19 -15.70 -13.29 27.39
CA GLY A 19 -16.04 -14.44 28.22
C GLY A 19 -17.30 -15.19 27.80
N MET A 20 -17.76 -15.00 26.56
CA MET A 20 -18.97 -15.65 26.04
C MET A 20 -18.73 -17.14 25.77
N LYS A 21 -19.75 -17.98 25.98
CA LYS A 21 -19.66 -19.42 25.72
C LYS A 21 -19.80 -19.71 24.23
N LYS A 22 -19.15 -20.77 23.73
CA LYS A 22 -19.29 -21.19 22.32
C LYS A 22 -20.74 -21.49 21.91
N SER A 23 -21.58 -21.96 22.83
CA SER A 23 -23.01 -22.20 22.59
C SER A 23 -23.83 -20.91 22.41
N GLU A 24 -23.28 -19.76 22.76
CA GLU A 24 -23.91 -18.45 22.67
C GLU A 24 -23.53 -17.71 21.38
N LEU A 25 -22.69 -18.33 20.55
CA LEU A 25 -22.14 -17.76 19.34
C LEU A 25 -22.75 -18.38 18.08
N PHE A 26 -22.91 -17.56 17.05
CA PHE A 26 -23.20 -18.00 15.69
C PHE A 26 -21.96 -18.63 15.02
N GLU A 27 -22.17 -19.46 14.00
CA GLU A 27 -21.10 -19.97 13.15
C GLU A 27 -20.82 -18.99 12.01
N ALA A 28 -19.58 -18.93 11.49
CA ALA A 28 -19.20 -17.89 10.52
C ALA A 28 -20.12 -17.79 9.27
N PHE A 29 -20.72 -18.91 8.85
CA PHE A 29 -21.66 -18.94 7.72
C PHE A 29 -23.09 -18.51 8.06
N ASP A 30 -23.47 -18.53 9.33
CA ASP A 30 -24.76 -18.03 9.80
C ASP A 30 -24.91 -16.54 9.44
N LEU A 31 -23.80 -15.80 9.49
CA LEU A 31 -23.70 -14.42 9.01
C LEU A 31 -23.31 -14.32 7.53
N PHE A 32 -22.22 -14.98 7.10
CA PHE A 32 -21.66 -14.75 5.77
C PHE A 32 -22.60 -15.16 4.62
N ASP A 33 -23.26 -16.32 4.75
CA ASP A 33 -24.25 -16.80 3.77
C ASP A 33 -25.69 -16.50 4.24
N VAL A 34 -25.84 -15.78 5.36
CA VAL A 34 -27.11 -15.49 6.04
C VAL A 34 -27.94 -16.74 6.34
N ARG A 35 -27.29 -17.85 6.76
CA ARG A 35 -27.98 -19.12 7.02
C ARG A 35 -28.89 -19.07 8.23
N ASP A 36 -28.52 -18.26 9.23
CA ASP A 36 -29.23 -18.11 10.50
C ASP A 36 -28.92 -16.72 11.09
N PHE A 37 -29.59 -15.70 10.55
CA PHE A 37 -29.37 -14.33 10.98
C PHE A 37 -29.96 -14.05 12.37
N GLY A 38 -31.03 -14.77 12.76
CA GLY A 38 -31.60 -14.69 14.11
C GLY A 38 -30.55 -14.99 15.18
N LYS A 39 -29.77 -16.06 15.01
CA LYS A 39 -28.66 -16.42 15.90
C LYS A 39 -27.53 -15.39 15.93
N VAL A 40 -27.29 -14.67 14.83
CA VAL A 40 -26.35 -13.54 14.82
C VAL A 40 -26.84 -12.43 15.75
N ILE A 41 -28.12 -12.06 15.64
CA ILE A 41 -28.74 -11.05 16.51
C ILE A 41 -28.76 -11.52 17.98
N GLU A 42 -29.06 -12.78 18.24
CA GLU A 42 -29.02 -13.36 19.59
C GLU A 42 -27.60 -13.26 20.20
N THR A 43 -26.57 -13.53 19.40
CA THR A 43 -25.17 -13.40 19.83
C THR A 43 -24.85 -11.95 20.21
N LEU A 44 -25.26 -10.98 19.39
CA LEU A 44 -25.06 -9.55 19.68
C LEU A 44 -25.86 -9.09 20.90
N SER A 45 -27.07 -9.62 21.10
CA SER A 45 -27.87 -9.38 22.31
C SER A 45 -27.14 -9.87 23.56
N LYS A 46 -26.59 -11.08 23.53
CA LYS A 46 -25.77 -11.63 24.62
C LYS A 46 -24.51 -10.80 24.86
N LEU A 47 -23.82 -10.37 23.79
CA LEU A 47 -22.65 -9.49 23.88
C LEU A 47 -22.99 -8.16 24.59
N SER A 48 -24.13 -7.56 24.27
CA SER A 48 -24.59 -6.30 24.88
C SER A 48 -24.82 -6.41 26.40
N ARG A 49 -25.05 -7.62 26.90
CA ARG A 49 -25.30 -7.93 28.31
C ARG A 49 -24.04 -8.39 29.06
N THR A 50 -22.90 -8.42 28.40
CA THR A 50 -21.63 -8.76 29.05
C THR A 50 -21.22 -7.67 30.06
N PRO A 51 -20.52 -8.02 31.14
CA PRO A 51 -20.07 -7.03 32.13
C PRO A 51 -19.23 -5.91 31.52
N ILE A 52 -18.42 -6.24 30.51
CA ILE A 52 -17.58 -5.28 29.78
C ILE A 52 -18.46 -4.26 29.03
N ALA A 53 -19.46 -4.73 28.28
CA ALA A 53 -20.37 -3.87 27.53
C ALA A 53 -21.25 -3.01 28.46
N ILE A 54 -21.74 -3.56 29.56
CA ILE A 54 -22.53 -2.79 30.55
C ILE A 54 -21.66 -1.73 31.24
N GLY A 55 -20.38 -2.06 31.48
CA GLY A 55 -19.41 -1.15 32.10
C GLY A 55 -19.13 0.13 31.31
N THR A 56 -19.41 0.16 30.00
CA THR A 56 -19.26 1.37 29.17
C THR A 56 -20.47 2.31 29.25
N GLY A 57 -21.55 1.93 29.95
CA GLY A 57 -22.78 2.70 30.05
C GLY A 57 -23.74 2.53 28.86
N ILE A 58 -23.43 1.63 27.91
CA ILE A 58 -24.30 1.30 26.78
C ILE A 58 -25.47 0.45 27.29
N ARG A 59 -26.70 0.77 26.85
CA ARG A 59 -27.89 0.00 27.23
C ARG A 59 -27.95 -1.32 26.46
N PRO A 60 -28.16 -2.47 27.14
CA PRO A 60 -28.31 -3.75 26.47
C PRO A 60 -29.64 -3.84 25.71
N PHE A 61 -29.71 -4.76 24.75
CA PHE A 61 -30.93 -5.06 23.99
C PHE A 61 -31.23 -6.58 23.97
N PRO A 62 -32.49 -6.99 23.75
CA PRO A 62 -33.70 -6.16 23.78
C PRO A 62 -34.05 -5.74 25.22
N THR A 63 -34.77 -4.61 25.37
CA THR A 63 -35.24 -4.08 26.66
C THR A 63 -36.55 -4.70 27.13
N GLU A 64 -37.29 -5.34 26.22
CA GLU A 64 -38.57 -6.04 26.44
C GLU A 64 -38.56 -7.40 25.72
N GLU A 65 -39.53 -8.28 26.00
CA GLU A 65 -39.69 -9.54 25.27
C GLU A 65 -40.02 -9.25 23.80
N SER A 66 -39.08 -9.56 22.90
CA SER A 66 -39.29 -9.47 21.45
C SER A 66 -40.10 -10.66 20.95
N ILE A 67 -41.02 -10.42 20.01
CA ILE A 67 -41.69 -11.48 19.26
C ILE A 67 -40.65 -12.10 18.34
N ASP A 68 -40.42 -13.41 18.50
CA ASP A 68 -39.51 -14.19 17.67
C ASP A 68 -40.18 -14.44 16.30
N ASP A 69 -39.98 -13.52 15.36
CA ASP A 69 -40.51 -13.62 13.99
C ASP A 69 -39.40 -14.07 13.04
N GLU A 70 -39.01 -15.33 13.18
CA GLU A 70 -38.02 -16.03 12.33
C GLU A 70 -38.39 -16.00 10.83
N ASP A 71 -39.65 -15.72 10.48
CA ASP A 71 -40.08 -15.61 9.09
C ASP A 71 -39.47 -14.40 8.36
N VAL A 72 -39.07 -13.35 9.09
CA VAL A 72 -38.46 -12.14 8.51
C VAL A 72 -37.08 -12.45 7.90
N TYR A 73 -36.36 -13.45 8.42
CA TYR A 73 -35.00 -13.77 7.97
C TYR A 73 -34.95 -14.74 6.78
N LYS A 74 -36.05 -15.46 6.48
CA LYS A 74 -36.08 -16.52 5.46
C LYS A 74 -35.75 -16.05 4.04
N GLY A 75 -36.01 -14.78 3.72
CA GLY A 75 -35.73 -14.18 2.41
C GLY A 75 -34.29 -13.63 2.25
N LEU A 76 -33.53 -13.51 3.34
CA LEU A 76 -32.21 -12.86 3.29
C LEU A 76 -31.17 -13.57 2.39
N PRO A 77 -31.10 -14.91 2.30
CA PRO A 77 -30.15 -15.58 1.42
C PRO A 77 -30.36 -15.32 -0.08
N ASP A 78 -31.55 -14.85 -0.46
CA ASP A 78 -31.87 -14.43 -1.83
C ASP A 78 -31.56 -12.94 -2.04
N LEU A 79 -31.75 -12.11 -1.01
CA LEU A 79 -31.56 -10.65 -1.07
C LEU A 79 -30.09 -10.20 -0.92
N ILE A 80 -29.26 -10.94 -0.17
CA ILE A 80 -27.87 -10.53 0.13
C ILE A 80 -27.01 -10.31 -1.13
N ASP A 81 -27.30 -11.05 -2.20
CA ASP A 81 -26.59 -10.96 -3.47
C ASP A 81 -27.21 -9.91 -4.42
N GLU A 82 -28.45 -9.43 -4.15
CA GLU A 82 -29.24 -8.50 -4.99
C GLU A 82 -29.15 -7.05 -4.50
N THR A 83 -28.99 -6.82 -3.20
CA THR A 83 -28.66 -5.50 -2.67
C THR A 83 -27.22 -5.21 -3.01
N GLY A 84 -27.01 -4.56 -4.15
CA GLY A 84 -25.79 -3.85 -4.46
C GLY A 84 -25.62 -2.73 -3.44
N VAL A 85 -25.16 -3.08 -2.25
CA VAL A 85 -24.48 -2.12 -1.38
C VAL A 85 -23.18 -1.88 -2.13
N ASP A 86 -23.21 -0.91 -3.05
CA ASP A 86 -22.00 -0.25 -3.51
C ASP A 86 -21.20 0.13 -2.26
N GLU A 87 -19.89 0.28 -2.39
CA GLU A 87 -18.97 0.60 -1.30
C GLU A 87 -19.41 1.88 -0.56
N ASP A 88 -20.40 1.77 0.33
CA ASP A 88 -20.94 2.86 1.12
C ASP A 88 -19.85 3.19 2.13
N GLU A 89 -18.98 4.14 1.75
CA GLU A 89 -17.90 4.65 2.59
C GLU A 89 -18.45 5.05 3.98
N GLU A 90 -19.70 5.54 4.02
CA GLU A 90 -20.47 5.86 5.24
C GLU A 90 -20.61 4.68 6.22
N LEU A 91 -20.65 3.43 5.74
CA LEU A 91 -20.74 2.24 6.59
C LEU A 91 -19.49 2.07 7.47
N TYR A 92 -18.34 2.54 7.00
CA TYR A 92 -17.05 2.36 7.68
C TYR A 92 -16.59 3.62 8.43
N ASP A 93 -17.40 4.68 8.48
CA ASP A 93 -17.07 5.93 9.19
C ASP A 93 -16.72 5.70 10.66
N CYS A 94 -17.40 4.78 11.35
CA CYS A 94 -17.10 4.44 12.75
C CYS A 94 -15.86 3.54 12.93
N VAL A 95 -15.30 3.00 11.84
CA VAL A 95 -14.10 2.16 11.84
C VAL A 95 -12.85 3.00 11.54
N TYR A 96 -12.97 3.99 10.65
CA TYR A 96 -11.87 4.86 10.22
C TYR A 96 -11.95 6.30 10.79
N GLY A 97 -13.00 6.64 11.53
CA GLY A 97 -13.28 8.01 12.01
C GLY A 97 -12.46 8.47 13.22
N GLU A 98 -11.68 7.60 13.85
CA GLU A 98 -10.69 7.99 14.84
C GLU A 98 -9.33 8.12 14.13
N ASP A 99 -8.98 9.34 13.75
CA ASP A 99 -7.66 9.70 13.24
C ASP A 99 -6.62 9.39 14.33
N GLU A 100 -6.16 8.13 14.45
CA GLU A 100 -5.20 7.69 15.47
C GLU A 100 -3.94 8.58 15.39
N GLY A 101 -3.84 9.52 16.33
CA GLY A 101 -2.73 10.47 16.42
C GLY A 101 -2.96 11.86 15.83
N GLY A 102 -4.12 12.13 15.22
CA GLY A 102 -4.47 13.46 14.71
C GLY A 102 -4.51 14.50 15.83
N GLU A 103 -5.23 14.22 16.92
CA GLU A 103 -5.29 15.10 18.10
C GLU A 103 -3.91 15.32 18.74
N VAL A 104 -3.11 14.25 18.86
CA VAL A 104 -1.73 14.31 19.38
C VAL A 104 -0.88 15.24 18.52
N TYR A 105 -0.96 15.11 17.19
CA TYR A 105 -0.23 15.97 16.26
C TYR A 105 -0.66 17.43 16.43
N GLU A 106 -1.95 17.73 16.43
CA GLU A 106 -2.45 19.10 16.58
C GLU A 106 -2.04 19.70 17.93
N ASP A 107 -2.14 18.95 19.04
CA ASP A 107 -1.74 19.42 20.37
C ASP A 107 -0.23 19.60 20.55
N LEU A 108 0.56 18.91 19.74
CA LEU A 108 2.02 19.06 19.69
C LEU A 108 2.43 20.27 18.83
N MET A 109 1.69 20.54 17.75
CA MET A 109 1.96 21.63 16.80
C MET A 109 1.30 22.96 17.19
N LYS A 110 0.32 22.97 18.11
CA LYS A 110 -0.24 24.19 18.70
C LYS A 110 0.80 24.93 19.54
N ASP A 111 1.00 26.20 19.24
CA ASP A 111 1.73 27.12 20.11
C ASP A 111 0.87 27.48 21.33
N GLU A 112 1.44 27.37 22.55
CA GLU A 112 0.80 27.83 23.79
C GLU A 112 0.62 29.37 23.85
N ALA A 113 1.07 30.13 22.83
CA ALA A 113 1.20 31.59 22.88
C ALA A 113 0.59 32.40 21.71
N ALA A 114 -0.12 31.82 20.74
CA ALA A 114 -0.60 32.59 19.57
C ALA A 114 -2.11 32.89 19.60
N GLN A 115 -2.49 34.01 20.22
CA GLN A 115 -3.77 34.68 19.91
C GLN A 115 -3.64 35.36 18.55
N GLN A 116 -4.28 34.81 17.51
CA GLN A 116 -4.26 35.40 16.16
C GLN A 116 -5.15 36.66 16.07
N PRO A 117 -4.60 37.86 15.80
CA PRO A 117 -5.37 39.01 15.34
C PRO A 117 -5.91 38.80 13.90
N LYS A 118 -6.93 39.58 13.51
CA LYS A 118 -7.41 39.62 12.13
C LYS A 118 -6.37 40.28 11.22
N TYR A 119 -5.97 39.59 10.16
CA TYR A 119 -4.86 39.94 9.27
C TYR A 119 -5.34 40.24 7.83
N THR A 120 -4.62 41.10 7.10
CA THR A 120 -4.84 41.37 5.66
C THR A 120 -4.30 40.22 4.78
N GLU A 121 -4.63 40.17 3.48
CA GLU A 121 -4.24 39.02 2.61
C GLU A 121 -2.72 38.77 2.54
N ASN A 122 -1.89 39.81 2.54
CA ASN A 122 -0.42 39.69 2.62
C ASN A 122 0.07 39.22 4.01
N ASP A 123 -0.67 39.57 5.06
CA ASP A 123 -0.37 39.10 6.41
C ASP A 123 -0.69 37.59 6.52
N ILE A 124 -1.75 37.11 5.84
CA ILE A 124 -2.10 35.67 5.83
C ILE A 124 -1.03 34.83 5.14
N ARG A 125 -0.49 35.26 3.99
CA ARG A 125 0.63 34.57 3.33
C ARG A 125 1.82 34.42 4.28
N SER A 126 2.16 35.50 4.97
CA SER A 126 3.26 35.54 5.94
C SER A 126 3.00 34.58 7.12
N CYS A 127 1.74 34.49 7.59
CA CYS A 127 1.32 33.49 8.56
C CYS A 127 1.52 32.06 8.05
N CYS A 128 1.15 31.74 6.80
CA CYS A 128 1.38 30.41 6.24
C CYS A 128 2.87 30.04 6.19
N LEU A 129 3.75 30.99 5.82
CA LEU A 129 5.20 30.78 5.84
C LEU A 129 5.73 30.55 7.26
N ALA A 130 5.25 31.34 8.23
CA ALA A 130 5.59 31.18 9.63
C ALA A 130 5.13 29.83 10.18
N GLU A 131 3.92 29.38 9.82
CA GLU A 131 3.36 28.09 10.21
C GLU A 131 4.18 26.92 9.64
N ILE A 132 4.55 26.96 8.35
CA ILE A 132 5.42 25.94 7.75
C ILE A 132 6.74 25.84 8.52
N LYS A 133 7.36 26.99 8.81
CA LYS A 133 8.63 27.07 9.53
C LYS A 133 8.50 26.51 10.96
N GLN A 134 7.58 27.05 11.75
CA GLN A 134 7.41 26.73 13.17
C GLN A 134 7.04 25.26 13.35
N THR A 135 6.09 24.76 12.56
CA THR A 135 5.67 23.35 12.66
C THR A 135 6.77 22.39 12.19
N GLU A 136 7.64 22.78 11.26
CA GLU A 136 8.80 21.96 10.88
C GLU A 136 9.89 21.94 11.96
N GLU A 137 10.18 23.10 12.57
CA GLU A 137 11.09 23.21 13.71
C GLU A 137 10.60 22.33 14.87
N LYS A 138 9.32 22.46 15.23
CA LYS A 138 8.70 21.66 16.30
C LYS A 138 8.69 20.17 16.00
N TYR A 139 8.41 19.80 14.75
CA TYR A 139 8.45 18.41 14.32
C TYR A 139 9.86 17.82 14.42
N THR A 140 10.87 18.56 13.96
CA THR A 140 12.27 18.13 14.04
C THR A 140 12.74 17.99 15.48
N GLU A 141 12.41 18.94 16.36
CA GLU A 141 12.68 18.85 17.80
C GLU A 141 12.01 17.61 18.42
N THR A 142 10.81 17.25 17.96
CA THR A 142 10.11 16.06 18.42
C THR A 142 10.84 14.79 18.01
N LEU A 143 11.27 14.69 16.74
CA LEU A 143 12.06 13.55 16.27
C LEU A 143 13.39 13.43 17.03
N GLU A 144 14.08 14.55 17.25
CA GLU A 144 15.32 14.58 18.04
C GLU A 144 15.08 14.21 19.51
N SER A 145 13.93 14.58 20.07
CA SER A 145 13.51 14.18 21.41
C SER A 145 13.29 12.66 21.51
N ILE A 146 12.65 12.05 20.50
CA ILE A 146 12.51 10.58 20.41
C ILE A 146 13.90 9.92 20.41
N GLU A 147 14.82 10.39 19.57
CA GLU A 147 16.17 9.84 19.48
C GLU A 147 16.93 9.99 20.82
N LYS A 148 16.92 11.18 21.40
CA LYS A 148 17.71 11.50 22.60
C LYS A 148 17.15 10.90 23.89
N PHE A 149 15.85 11.00 24.09
CA PHE A 149 15.22 10.66 25.38
C PHE A 149 14.57 9.28 25.39
N PHE A 150 14.31 8.65 24.24
CA PHE A 150 13.75 7.30 24.19
C PHE A 150 14.73 6.29 23.59
N MET A 151 15.23 6.52 22.38
CA MET A 151 16.10 5.54 21.70
C MET A 151 17.39 5.28 22.48
N VAL A 152 18.13 6.34 22.85
CA VAL A 152 19.40 6.18 23.57
C VAL A 152 19.22 5.45 24.91
N PRO A 153 18.25 5.81 25.77
CA PRO A 153 18.02 5.07 27.02
C PRO A 153 17.52 3.64 26.82
N LEU A 154 16.58 3.41 25.89
CA LEU A 154 15.94 2.10 25.69
C LEU A 154 16.84 1.09 24.99
N LYS A 155 17.92 1.52 24.32
CA LYS A 155 18.90 0.62 23.68
C LYS A 155 19.50 -0.43 24.63
N ARG A 156 19.52 -0.17 25.94
CA ARG A 156 20.01 -1.13 26.95
C ARG A 156 18.92 -2.06 27.52
N PHE A 157 17.65 -1.76 27.25
CA PHE A 157 16.49 -2.45 27.81
C PHE A 157 15.78 -3.33 26.76
N LEU A 158 15.89 -2.97 25.48
CA LEU A 158 15.34 -3.71 24.36
C LEU A 158 16.38 -4.62 23.73
N SER A 159 15.96 -5.77 23.22
CA SER A 159 16.77 -6.55 22.29
C SER A 159 16.96 -5.80 20.97
N ALA A 160 17.98 -6.15 20.18
CA ALA A 160 18.21 -5.52 18.88
C ALA A 160 16.99 -5.60 17.96
N SER A 161 16.33 -6.77 17.90
CA SER A 161 15.14 -6.96 17.07
C SER A 161 13.95 -6.12 17.53
N GLU A 162 13.72 -6.01 18.85
CA GLU A 162 12.65 -5.16 19.40
C GLU A 162 12.94 -3.68 19.14
N PHE A 163 14.20 -3.28 19.31
CA PHE A 163 14.65 -1.91 19.06
C PHE A 163 14.41 -1.50 17.60
N ASP A 164 14.86 -2.33 16.65
CA ASP A 164 14.69 -2.08 15.22
C ASP A 164 13.21 -2.09 14.82
N THR A 165 12.40 -2.95 15.43
CA THR A 165 10.94 -3.00 15.18
C THR A 165 10.22 -1.75 15.71
N VAL A 166 10.57 -1.29 16.92
CA VAL A 166 9.90 -0.14 17.56
C VAL A 166 10.28 1.18 16.91
N PHE A 167 11.55 1.36 16.53
CA PHE A 167 12.03 2.66 16.02
C PHE A 167 12.19 2.73 14.49
N ILE A 168 12.04 1.61 13.77
CA ILE A 168 12.01 1.52 12.30
C ILE A 168 13.19 2.28 11.68
N ASN A 169 12.92 3.44 11.07
CA ASN A 169 13.88 4.33 10.41
C ASN A 169 13.79 5.77 10.94
N ILE A 170 13.38 5.96 12.21
CA ILE A 170 13.41 7.27 12.89
C ILE A 170 14.77 7.99 12.76
N PRO A 171 15.95 7.33 12.89
CA PRO A 171 17.23 8.02 12.72
C PRO A 171 17.40 8.68 11.34
N ASP A 172 16.91 8.03 10.29
CA ASP A 172 16.95 8.57 8.93
C ASP A 172 15.99 9.76 8.77
N LEU A 173 14.81 9.67 9.41
CA LEU A 173 13.87 10.79 9.47
C LEU A 173 14.47 12.00 10.19
N VAL A 174 15.08 11.82 11.37
CA VAL A 174 15.78 12.90 12.10
C VAL A 174 16.80 13.59 11.20
N LYS A 175 17.63 12.81 10.49
CA LYS A 175 18.67 13.35 9.61
C LYS A 175 18.08 14.16 8.45
N ILE A 176 17.01 13.66 7.81
CA ILE A 176 16.38 14.37 6.69
C ILE A 176 15.71 15.66 7.18
N HIS A 177 14.98 15.61 8.28
CA HIS A 177 14.22 16.75 8.79
C HIS A 177 15.10 17.85 9.41
N ARG A 178 16.25 17.48 10.00
CA ARG A 178 17.27 18.47 10.40
C ARG A 178 17.76 19.30 9.20
N ASN A 179 18.04 18.65 8.08
CA ASN A 179 18.46 19.35 6.86
C ASN A 179 17.29 20.15 6.24
N LEU A 180 16.09 19.58 6.21
CA LEU A 180 14.90 20.25 5.67
C LEU A 180 14.58 21.53 6.46
N THR A 181 14.62 21.46 7.79
CA THR A 181 14.44 22.62 8.68
C THR A 181 15.46 23.71 8.38
N GLN A 182 16.74 23.34 8.26
CA GLN A 182 17.79 24.29 7.93
C GLN A 182 17.56 24.97 6.57
N ASP A 183 17.20 24.20 5.54
CA ASP A 183 16.96 24.72 4.19
C ASP A 183 15.70 25.61 4.15
N ILE A 184 14.63 25.25 4.86
CA ILE A 184 13.40 26.06 5.00
C ILE A 184 13.72 27.37 5.73
N ASN A 185 14.47 27.31 6.83
CA ASN A 185 14.88 28.49 7.59
C ASN A 185 15.71 29.45 6.75
N ASP A 186 16.71 28.95 6.02
CA ASP A 186 17.52 29.75 5.09
C ASP A 186 16.66 30.37 3.97
N SER A 187 15.73 29.59 3.42
CA SER A 187 14.81 30.07 2.36
C SER A 187 13.96 31.24 2.83
N ILE A 188 13.33 31.12 4.00
CA ILE A 188 12.39 32.14 4.50
C ILE A 188 13.13 33.37 5.02
N VAL A 189 14.21 33.18 5.77
CA VAL A 189 14.92 34.29 6.44
C VAL A 189 15.88 35.01 5.49
N ASN A 190 16.66 34.27 4.69
CA ASN A 190 17.77 34.85 3.93
C ASN A 190 17.46 35.05 2.44
N LYS A 191 16.50 34.29 1.89
CA LYS A 191 16.17 34.29 0.45
C LYS A 191 14.75 34.77 0.14
N ASN A 192 14.03 35.26 1.13
CA ASN A 192 12.68 35.80 0.99
C ASN A 192 11.78 34.81 0.22
N ASP A 193 11.81 33.53 0.65
CA ASP A 193 10.93 32.43 0.25
C ASP A 193 10.90 32.04 -1.25
N GLN A 194 11.65 32.75 -2.11
CA GLN A 194 11.64 32.56 -3.56
C GLN A 194 12.04 31.15 -4.02
N ASN A 195 12.87 30.45 -3.25
CA ASN A 195 13.34 29.09 -3.57
C ASN A 195 12.63 27.99 -2.75
N LEU A 196 11.60 28.33 -1.96
CA LEU A 196 10.93 27.38 -1.07
C LEU A 196 10.31 26.20 -1.84
N TYR A 197 9.68 26.48 -2.98
CA TYR A 197 9.10 25.44 -3.85
C TYR A 197 10.14 24.39 -4.29
N GLN A 198 11.36 24.84 -4.62
CA GLN A 198 12.43 23.97 -5.10
C GLN A 198 12.93 23.04 -3.97
N ILE A 199 12.90 23.50 -2.72
CA ILE A 199 13.23 22.68 -1.56
C ILE A 199 12.27 21.49 -1.49
N PHE A 200 10.95 21.71 -1.46
CA PHE A 200 9.98 20.62 -1.41
C PHE A 200 10.09 19.64 -2.58
N ILE A 201 10.31 20.15 -3.80
CA ILE A 201 10.55 19.30 -4.97
C ILE A 201 11.80 18.42 -4.78
N ASN A 202 12.90 18.99 -4.30
CA ASN A 202 14.16 18.28 -4.07
C ASN A 202 14.06 17.26 -2.93
N TYR A 203 13.26 17.53 -1.91
CA TYR A 203 13.08 16.64 -0.77
C TYR A 203 12.07 15.52 -1.02
N LYS A 204 11.20 15.62 -2.05
CA LYS A 204 10.24 14.57 -2.42
C LYS A 204 10.87 13.18 -2.46
N GLU A 205 11.96 13.00 -3.21
CA GLU A 205 12.64 11.70 -3.35
C GLU A 205 13.32 11.24 -2.04
N ARG A 206 13.70 12.17 -1.16
CA ARG A 206 14.29 11.83 0.14
C ARG A 206 13.22 11.39 1.14
N LEU A 207 12.03 11.99 1.07
CA LEU A 207 10.90 11.71 1.94
C LEU A 207 10.18 10.40 1.59
N VAL A 208 10.55 9.71 0.51
CA VAL A 208 9.96 8.39 0.17
C VAL A 208 10.18 7.33 1.25
N ILE A 209 11.14 7.55 2.15
CA ILE A 209 11.40 6.67 3.31
C ILE A 209 10.21 6.61 4.29
N TYR A 210 9.28 7.56 4.22
CA TYR A 210 8.01 7.50 4.95
C TYR A 210 7.17 6.30 4.53
N GLY A 211 7.32 5.78 3.31
CA GLY A 211 6.65 4.54 2.91
C GLY A 211 7.01 3.37 3.83
N GLN A 212 8.30 3.23 4.17
CA GLN A 212 8.74 2.21 5.14
C GLN A 212 8.13 2.46 6.51
N TYR A 213 8.24 3.70 7.02
CA TYR A 213 7.74 4.07 8.35
C TYR A 213 6.24 3.79 8.51
N CYS A 214 5.41 4.35 7.62
CA CYS A 214 3.95 4.23 7.69
C CYS A 214 3.46 2.79 7.49
N SER A 215 4.20 1.95 6.75
CA SER A 215 3.85 0.53 6.59
C SER A 215 4.14 -0.33 7.83
N GLN A 216 4.98 0.15 8.76
CA GLN A 216 5.48 -0.62 9.90
C GLN A 216 5.06 -0.05 11.26
N VAL A 217 4.59 1.20 11.32
CA VAL A 217 4.26 1.88 12.58
C VAL A 217 3.20 1.13 13.41
N GLU A 218 2.19 0.52 12.78
CA GLU A 218 1.19 -0.30 13.49
C GLU A 218 1.82 -1.51 14.20
N ILE A 219 2.79 -2.15 13.54
CA ILE A 219 3.55 -3.28 14.10
C ILE A 219 4.47 -2.79 15.22
N ALA A 220 5.12 -1.64 15.05
CA ALA A 220 5.97 -1.01 16.05
C ALA A 220 5.17 -0.71 17.33
N ILE A 221 3.99 -0.11 17.20
CA ILE A 221 3.08 0.21 18.31
C ILE A 221 2.61 -1.09 19.01
N SER A 222 2.18 -2.10 18.25
CA SER A 222 1.78 -3.39 18.80
C SER A 222 2.91 -4.08 19.55
N CYS A 223 4.14 -4.00 19.03
CA CYS A 223 5.34 -4.53 19.67
C CYS A 223 5.62 -3.78 20.97
N LEU A 224 5.56 -2.45 20.95
CA LEU A 224 5.76 -1.59 22.13
C LEU A 224 4.74 -1.89 23.23
N ASP A 225 3.46 -2.06 22.89
CA ASP A 225 2.42 -2.44 23.85
C ASP A 225 2.71 -3.79 24.50
N ASN A 226 3.08 -4.78 23.70
CA ASN A 226 3.40 -6.11 24.21
C ASN A 226 4.64 -6.08 25.12
N ILE A 227 5.67 -5.33 24.75
CA ILE A 227 6.85 -5.10 25.58
C ILE A 227 6.45 -4.44 26.91
N SER A 228 5.64 -3.38 26.87
CA SER A 228 5.17 -2.66 28.06
C SER A 228 4.35 -3.55 28.99
N LYS A 229 3.53 -4.46 28.43
CA LYS A 229 2.73 -5.43 29.20
C LYS A 229 3.56 -6.55 29.83
N THR A 230 4.65 -6.97 29.18
CA THR A 230 5.43 -8.15 29.58
C THR A 230 6.70 -7.83 30.36
N LYS A 231 7.24 -6.62 30.22
CA LYS A 231 8.52 -6.18 30.82
C LYS A 231 8.31 -4.92 31.65
N GLU A 232 8.08 -5.11 32.95
CA GLU A 232 7.79 -4.00 33.88
C GLU A 232 8.96 -3.01 33.99
N ASP A 233 10.21 -3.47 33.88
CA ASP A 233 11.40 -2.61 33.88
C ASP A 233 11.43 -1.67 32.66
N VAL A 234 11.04 -2.16 31.48
CA VAL A 234 10.92 -1.35 30.26
C VAL A 234 9.78 -0.34 30.39
N LYS A 235 8.64 -0.76 30.95
CA LYS A 235 7.49 0.11 31.19
C LYS A 235 7.85 1.29 32.11
N LEU A 236 8.46 1.03 33.26
CA LEU A 236 8.93 2.08 34.17
C LEU A 236 9.95 3.00 33.47
N LYS A 237 10.80 2.44 32.61
CA LYS A 237 11.76 3.23 31.85
C LYS A 237 11.06 4.14 30.83
N LEU A 238 10.02 3.66 30.14
CA LEU A 238 9.21 4.47 29.21
C LEU A 238 8.55 5.66 29.92
N GLU A 239 8.01 5.45 31.12
CA GLU A 239 7.44 6.52 31.96
C GLU A 239 8.50 7.56 32.38
N GLU A 240 9.69 7.11 32.77
CA GLU A 240 10.82 8.00 33.08
C GLU A 240 11.23 8.83 31.85
N CYS A 241 11.34 8.18 30.69
CA CYS A 241 11.69 8.84 29.44
C CYS A 241 10.64 9.90 29.05
N SER A 242 9.34 9.58 29.15
CA SER A 242 8.25 10.52 28.88
C SER A 242 8.28 11.74 29.81
N LYS A 243 8.47 11.53 31.12
CA LYS A 243 8.64 12.62 32.09
C LYS A 243 9.82 13.53 31.75
N ARG A 244 10.94 12.96 31.30
CA ARG A 244 12.14 13.73 30.93
C ARG A 244 12.04 14.45 29.60
N ALA A 245 11.28 13.91 28.65
CA ALA A 245 11.17 14.46 27.30
C ALA A 245 10.14 15.59 27.20
N ASN A 246 8.99 15.45 27.88
CA ASN A 246 7.84 16.34 27.70
C ASN A 246 6.96 16.45 28.98
N ASN A 247 7.54 16.25 30.15
CA ASN A 247 6.85 16.27 31.46
C ASN A 247 5.70 15.26 31.57
N GLY A 248 5.72 14.20 30.78
CA GLY A 248 4.68 13.17 30.79
C GLY A 248 3.44 13.51 29.97
N LYS A 249 3.46 14.59 29.17
CA LYS A 249 2.33 14.99 28.31
C LYS A 249 2.08 13.98 27.19
N PHE A 250 3.15 13.41 26.62
CA PHE A 250 3.05 12.45 25.51
C PHE A 250 3.90 11.21 25.77
N THR A 251 3.33 10.03 25.56
CA THR A 251 4.02 8.75 25.65
C THR A 251 4.80 8.45 24.37
N LEU A 252 5.71 7.46 24.40
CA LEU A 252 6.40 7.03 23.18
C LEU A 252 5.40 6.54 22.10
N ARG A 253 4.32 5.87 22.51
CA ARG A 253 3.25 5.44 21.61
C ARG A 253 2.67 6.63 20.83
N ASP A 254 2.34 7.71 21.55
CA ASP A 254 1.77 8.94 20.97
C ASP A 254 2.77 9.63 20.04
N LEU A 255 4.06 9.60 20.37
CA LEU A 255 5.10 10.22 19.54
C LEU A 255 5.37 9.44 18.25
N LEU A 256 5.19 8.11 18.24
CA LEU A 256 5.42 7.28 17.05
C LEU A 256 4.37 7.48 15.94
N VAL A 257 3.18 8.02 16.23
CA VAL A 257 2.18 8.35 15.20
C VAL A 257 2.44 9.70 14.51
N VAL A 258 3.20 10.60 15.15
CA VAL A 258 3.45 11.97 14.66
C VAL A 258 4.08 12.01 13.26
N PRO A 259 5.08 11.18 12.89
CA PRO A 259 5.65 11.21 11.54
C PRO A 259 4.65 10.88 10.44
N MET A 260 3.75 9.92 10.69
CA MET A 260 2.68 9.55 9.75
C MET A 260 1.74 10.73 9.50
N GLN A 261 1.43 11.51 10.54
CA GLN A 261 0.62 12.72 10.41
C GLN A 261 1.38 13.82 9.67
N ARG A 262 2.66 14.06 9.99
CA ARG A 262 3.46 15.16 9.39
C ARG A 262 3.52 15.09 7.87
N VAL A 263 3.81 13.91 7.31
CA VAL A 263 3.96 13.77 5.85
C VAL A 263 2.67 14.11 5.08
N LEU A 264 1.51 13.95 5.73
CA LEU A 264 0.20 14.30 5.17
C LEU A 264 -0.14 15.79 5.30
N LYS A 265 0.57 16.56 6.13
CA LYS A 265 0.31 18.01 6.29
C LYS A 265 1.02 18.86 5.25
N TYR A 266 2.11 18.41 4.64
CA TYR A 266 2.88 19.23 3.69
C TYR A 266 2.07 19.74 2.50
N HIS A 267 1.21 18.89 1.91
CA HIS A 267 0.38 19.35 0.79
C HIS A 267 -0.72 20.32 1.24
N LEU A 268 -1.24 20.20 2.47
CA LEU A 268 -2.24 21.13 3.02
C LEU A 268 -1.62 22.51 3.28
N LEU A 269 -0.45 22.54 3.91
CA LEU A 269 0.31 23.77 4.17
C LEU A 269 0.66 24.50 2.86
N LEU A 270 1.16 23.78 1.86
CA LEU A 270 1.45 24.34 0.54
C LEU A 270 0.18 24.79 -0.20
N GLN A 271 -0.94 24.08 -0.04
CA GLN A 271 -2.21 24.45 -0.64
C GLN A 271 -2.73 25.79 -0.11
N GLU A 272 -2.68 26.00 1.21
CA GLU A 272 -3.08 27.28 1.80
C GLU A 272 -2.11 28.40 1.40
N LEU A 273 -0.79 28.12 1.36
CA LEU A 273 0.20 29.09 0.89
C LEU A 273 -0.06 29.52 -0.58
N VAL A 274 -0.36 28.57 -1.48
CA VAL A 274 -0.69 28.85 -2.89
C VAL A 274 -1.93 29.72 -3.03
N LYS A 275 -2.94 29.51 -2.18
CA LYS A 275 -4.21 30.25 -2.19
C LYS A 275 -3.96 31.75 -1.96
N HIS A 276 -3.11 32.09 -1.00
CA HIS A 276 -2.75 33.46 -0.63
C HIS A 276 -1.52 34.02 -1.36
N THR A 277 -1.05 33.34 -2.42
CA THR A 277 0.00 33.87 -3.30
C THR A 277 -0.64 34.59 -4.48
N THR A 278 -0.30 35.87 -4.65
CA THR A 278 -0.82 36.75 -5.72
C THR A 278 0.07 36.77 -6.96
N ASP A 279 1.40 36.67 -6.81
CA ASP A 279 2.31 36.64 -7.95
C ASP A 279 2.09 35.38 -8.81
N PRO A 280 1.79 35.52 -10.12
CA PRO A 280 1.46 34.37 -10.96
C PRO A 280 2.60 33.36 -11.14
N MET A 281 3.85 33.83 -11.20
CA MET A 281 5.02 32.97 -11.45
C MET A 281 5.35 32.17 -10.19
N GLU A 282 5.36 32.83 -9.04
CA GLU A 282 5.55 32.20 -7.75
C GLU A 282 4.43 31.21 -7.43
N LYS A 283 3.17 31.58 -7.71
CA LYS A 283 2.02 30.70 -7.56
C LYS A 283 2.15 29.45 -8.44
N ALA A 284 2.65 29.59 -9.68
CA ALA A 284 2.90 28.45 -10.56
C ALA A 284 4.02 27.54 -10.01
N ASN A 285 5.10 28.12 -9.50
CA ASN A 285 6.19 27.38 -8.88
C ASN A 285 5.74 26.62 -7.62
N LEU A 286 4.97 27.27 -6.73
CA LEU A 286 4.41 26.63 -5.54
C LEU A 286 3.41 25.51 -5.88
N LYS A 287 2.67 25.61 -6.98
CA LYS A 287 1.82 24.51 -7.47
C LYS A 287 2.64 23.26 -7.83
N LEU A 288 3.83 23.42 -8.41
CA LEU A 288 4.72 22.28 -8.68
C LEU A 288 5.17 21.59 -7.38
N ALA A 289 5.48 22.37 -6.35
CA ALA A 289 5.80 21.83 -5.02
C ALA A 289 4.60 21.16 -4.36
N LEU A 290 3.41 21.74 -4.50
CA LEU A 290 2.15 21.16 -4.02
C LEU A 290 1.90 19.80 -4.69
N ASP A 291 2.02 19.71 -6.01
CA ASP A 291 1.85 18.46 -6.75
C ASP A 291 2.90 17.41 -6.34
N ALA A 292 4.14 17.83 -6.08
CA ALA A 292 5.20 16.97 -5.56
C ALA A 292 4.84 16.36 -4.19
N MET A 293 4.28 17.15 -3.27
CA MET A 293 3.87 16.67 -1.94
C MET A 293 2.57 15.84 -1.98
N LYS A 294 1.63 16.16 -2.88
CA LYS A 294 0.46 15.31 -3.13
C LYS A 294 0.86 13.94 -3.67
N ASP A 295 1.81 13.89 -4.60
CA ASP A 295 2.32 12.63 -5.14
C ASP A 295 3.06 11.81 -4.07
N LEU A 296 3.79 12.45 -3.16
CA LEU A 296 4.39 11.79 -2.00
C LEU A 296 3.32 11.19 -1.06
N ALA A 297 2.27 11.94 -0.73
CA ALA A 297 1.18 11.44 0.12
C ALA A 297 0.49 10.23 -0.53
N GLN A 298 0.19 10.31 -1.83
CA GLN A 298 -0.37 9.19 -2.58
C GLN A 298 0.59 8.00 -2.62
N TYR A 299 1.90 8.22 -2.79
CA TYR A 299 2.91 7.17 -2.72
C TYR A 299 2.88 6.45 -1.36
N VAL A 300 2.86 7.17 -0.24
CA VAL A 300 2.83 6.58 1.11
C VAL A 300 1.58 5.73 1.31
N ASN A 301 0.41 6.21 0.87
CA ASN A 301 -0.84 5.47 0.94
C ASN A 301 -0.78 4.16 0.13
N GLU A 302 -0.23 4.19 -1.07
CA GLU A 302 -0.05 2.98 -1.88
C GLU A 302 0.94 1.99 -1.26
N VAL A 303 2.00 2.46 -0.59
CA VAL A 303 2.94 1.58 0.12
C VAL A 303 2.26 0.87 1.29
N LYS A 304 1.37 1.57 2.03
CA LYS A 304 0.54 0.96 3.08
C LYS A 304 -0.40 -0.10 2.49
N ARG A 305 -1.13 0.26 1.42
CA ARG A 305 -2.04 -0.65 0.72
C ARG A 305 -1.33 -1.89 0.20
N ASP A 306 -0.18 -1.73 -0.46
CA ASP A 306 0.60 -2.87 -0.95
C ASP A 306 1.08 -3.76 0.21
N ASN A 307 1.45 -3.20 1.36
CA ASN A 307 1.79 -4.01 2.55
C ASN A 307 0.61 -4.83 3.07
N GLU A 308 -0.60 -4.27 3.08
CA GLU A 308 -1.84 -4.98 3.40
C GLU A 308 -2.12 -6.09 2.37
N THR A 309 -2.02 -5.79 1.08
CA THR A 309 -2.15 -6.78 0.01
C THR A 309 -1.12 -7.90 0.16
N LEU A 310 0.14 -7.60 0.45
CA LEU A 310 1.18 -8.62 0.67
C LEU A 310 0.87 -9.48 1.92
N ARG A 311 0.31 -8.90 2.98
CA ARG A 311 -0.17 -9.65 4.15
C ARG A 311 -1.33 -10.57 3.78
N GLU A 312 -2.29 -10.10 2.98
CA GLU A 312 -3.42 -10.89 2.48
C GLU A 312 -2.93 -12.06 1.62
N ILE A 313 -2.04 -11.82 0.66
CA ILE A 313 -1.47 -12.86 -0.20
C ILE A 313 -0.76 -13.94 0.64
N ARG A 314 -0.01 -13.55 1.68
CA ARG A 314 0.60 -14.52 2.62
C ARG A 314 -0.46 -15.37 3.31
N GLN A 315 -1.59 -14.80 3.70
CA GLN A 315 -2.68 -15.56 4.33
C GLN A 315 -3.36 -16.52 3.35
N PHE A 316 -3.55 -16.12 2.10
CA PHE A 316 -4.01 -17.02 1.05
C PHE A 316 -3.03 -18.18 0.89
N GLN A 317 -1.75 -17.89 0.80
CA GLN A 317 -0.71 -18.90 0.63
C GLN A 317 -0.64 -19.90 1.80
N LEU A 318 -0.89 -19.45 3.04
CA LEU A 318 -0.93 -20.34 4.21
C LEU A 318 -2.20 -21.21 4.28
N SER A 319 -3.30 -20.76 3.68
CA SER A 319 -4.58 -21.49 3.69
C SER A 319 -4.78 -22.43 2.49
N ILE A 320 -3.94 -22.31 1.46
CA ILE A 320 -3.99 -23.15 0.25
C ILE A 320 -2.96 -24.28 0.33
N GLU A 321 -3.44 -25.50 0.47
CA GLU A 321 -2.65 -26.74 0.43
C GLU A 321 -2.27 -27.12 -1.01
N ASN A 322 -1.17 -27.87 -1.16
CA ASN A 322 -0.60 -28.32 -2.44
C ASN A 322 -0.18 -27.19 -3.40
N LEU A 323 0.11 -26.00 -2.88
CA LEU A 323 0.61 -24.89 -3.68
C LEU A 323 2.12 -25.06 -3.96
N ASN A 324 2.48 -25.16 -5.24
CA ASN A 324 3.87 -25.38 -5.66
C ASN A 324 4.67 -24.09 -5.92
N HIS A 325 4.01 -22.93 -5.94
CA HIS A 325 4.64 -21.65 -6.27
C HIS A 325 4.14 -20.52 -5.36
N SER A 326 4.97 -19.49 -5.19
CA SER A 326 4.58 -18.29 -4.43
C SER A 326 3.45 -17.54 -5.13
N LEU A 327 2.41 -17.14 -4.40
CA LEU A 327 1.30 -16.36 -4.96
C LEU A 327 1.73 -14.96 -5.41
N LEU A 328 2.84 -14.44 -4.87
CA LEU A 328 3.38 -13.13 -5.21
C LEU A 328 3.70 -12.98 -6.70
N GLN A 329 3.99 -14.07 -7.41
CA GLN A 329 4.30 -14.02 -8.84
C GLN A 329 3.07 -13.79 -9.73
N TYR A 330 1.86 -13.90 -9.16
CA TYR A 330 0.61 -13.78 -9.91
C TYR A 330 0.01 -12.37 -9.87
N GLY A 331 0.65 -11.41 -9.21
CA GLY A 331 0.16 -10.03 -9.08
C GLY A 331 -0.74 -9.82 -7.86
N ARG A 332 -1.60 -8.80 -7.94
CA ARG A 332 -2.55 -8.46 -6.88
C ARG A 332 -3.80 -9.36 -6.97
N PRO A 333 -4.39 -9.76 -5.83
CA PRO A 333 -5.68 -10.42 -5.83
C PRO A 333 -6.77 -9.44 -6.31
N GLN A 334 -7.65 -9.93 -7.19
CA GLN A 334 -8.83 -9.21 -7.67
C GLN A 334 -10.11 -9.67 -6.96
N GLY A 335 -10.07 -10.86 -6.35
CA GLY A 335 -11.18 -11.37 -5.55
C GLY A 335 -11.09 -12.88 -5.34
N ASP A 336 -11.90 -13.38 -4.41
CA ASP A 336 -12.04 -14.81 -4.14
C ASP A 336 -13.50 -15.19 -3.89
N GLY A 337 -13.89 -16.41 -4.23
CA GLY A 337 -15.26 -16.86 -3.99
C GLY A 337 -15.62 -18.19 -4.63
N GLU A 338 -16.85 -18.61 -4.38
CA GLU A 338 -17.39 -19.89 -4.84
C GLU A 338 -17.94 -19.77 -6.28
N ILE A 339 -17.53 -20.70 -7.14
CA ILE A 339 -18.00 -20.82 -8.52
C ILE A 339 -18.22 -22.29 -8.88
N ARG A 340 -19.01 -22.53 -9.93
CA ARG A 340 -19.10 -23.84 -10.59
C ARG A 340 -18.35 -23.81 -11.90
N ILE A 341 -17.49 -24.80 -12.14
CA ILE A 341 -16.70 -24.89 -13.37
C ILE A 341 -17.06 -26.17 -14.12
N THR A 342 -17.23 -26.05 -15.43
CA THR A 342 -17.31 -27.17 -16.37
C THR A 342 -16.14 -27.08 -17.34
N THR A 343 -15.46 -28.20 -17.59
CA THR A 343 -14.43 -28.30 -18.64
C THR A 343 -15.02 -29.07 -19.82
N LEU A 344 -14.51 -28.86 -21.03
CA LEU A 344 -14.97 -29.62 -22.20
C LEU A 344 -14.88 -31.15 -22.00
N ASP A 345 -13.87 -31.59 -21.24
CA ASP A 345 -13.63 -33.01 -20.95
C ASP A 345 -14.57 -33.58 -19.87
N LYS A 346 -15.03 -32.73 -18.94
CA LYS A 346 -15.90 -33.12 -17.83
C LYS A 346 -17.22 -32.36 -17.91
N ARG A 347 -18.25 -33.03 -18.45
CA ARG A 347 -19.60 -32.47 -18.61
C ARG A 347 -20.30 -32.11 -17.28
N ALA A 348 -19.80 -32.59 -16.14
CA ALA A 348 -20.39 -32.30 -14.83
C ALA A 348 -19.86 -30.97 -14.26
N ARG A 349 -20.77 -30.11 -13.79
CA ARG A 349 -20.45 -28.88 -13.06
C ARG A 349 -19.75 -29.21 -11.75
N GLN A 350 -18.60 -28.60 -11.52
CA GLN A 350 -17.78 -28.86 -10.33
C GLN A 350 -17.80 -27.66 -9.40
N ASP A 351 -18.20 -27.86 -8.15
CA ASP A 351 -18.13 -26.83 -7.12
C ASP A 351 -16.66 -26.56 -6.76
N ARG A 352 -16.24 -25.30 -6.90
CA ARG A 352 -14.87 -24.83 -6.67
C ARG A 352 -14.88 -23.49 -5.95
N HIS A 353 -13.77 -23.21 -5.27
CA HIS A 353 -13.44 -21.88 -4.79
C HIS A 353 -12.30 -21.36 -5.62
N ILE A 354 -12.38 -20.13 -6.12
CA ILE A 354 -11.28 -19.51 -6.86
C ILE A 354 -10.66 -18.36 -6.08
N PHE A 355 -9.36 -18.19 -6.26
CA PHE A 355 -8.64 -16.96 -5.95
C PHE A 355 -8.18 -16.37 -7.28
N LEU A 356 -8.74 -15.23 -7.67
CA LEU A 356 -8.39 -14.52 -8.89
C LEU A 356 -7.30 -13.51 -8.58
N PHE A 357 -6.20 -13.60 -9.33
CA PHE A 357 -5.09 -12.66 -9.33
C PHE A 357 -4.95 -12.01 -10.71
N ASP A 358 -4.14 -10.96 -10.83
CA ASP A 358 -3.87 -10.30 -12.11
C ASP A 358 -3.46 -11.27 -13.22
N LEU A 359 -2.56 -12.22 -12.92
CA LEU A 359 -1.96 -13.11 -13.91
C LEU A 359 -2.53 -14.54 -13.90
N ALA A 360 -3.26 -14.94 -12.87
CA ALA A 360 -3.72 -16.31 -12.73
C ALA A 360 -5.03 -16.48 -11.93
N VAL A 361 -5.71 -17.60 -12.15
CA VAL A 361 -6.79 -18.09 -11.27
C VAL A 361 -6.30 -19.33 -10.56
N ILE A 362 -6.31 -19.31 -9.23
CA ILE A 362 -6.03 -20.50 -8.41
C ILE A 362 -7.36 -21.19 -8.14
N VAL A 363 -7.57 -22.35 -8.75
CA VAL A 363 -8.78 -23.16 -8.60
C VAL A 363 -8.60 -24.15 -7.47
N CYS A 364 -9.42 -24.03 -6.44
CA CYS A 364 -9.34 -24.83 -5.23
C CYS A 364 -10.62 -25.63 -4.97
N LYS A 365 -10.48 -26.73 -4.23
CA LYS A 365 -11.59 -27.40 -3.56
C LYS A 365 -11.57 -27.02 -2.08
N ARG A 366 -12.65 -26.42 -1.59
CA ARG A 366 -12.77 -26.02 -0.19
C ARG A 366 -12.83 -27.23 0.74
N ARG A 367 -12.11 -27.17 1.87
CA ARG A 367 -12.01 -28.19 2.93
C ARG A 367 -12.15 -27.54 4.30
N GLY A 368 -13.37 -27.14 4.65
CA GLY A 368 -13.62 -26.32 5.83
C GLY A 368 -13.00 -24.93 5.65
N ASP A 369 -11.93 -24.66 6.40
CA ASP A 369 -11.19 -23.39 6.40
C ASP A 369 -9.96 -23.39 5.49
N ASN A 370 -9.51 -24.59 5.07
CA ASN A 370 -8.42 -24.74 4.13
C ASN A 370 -8.93 -24.94 2.70
N TYR A 371 -8.03 -24.72 1.75
CA TYR A 371 -8.30 -24.83 0.33
C TYR A 371 -7.32 -25.80 -0.30
N GLU A 372 -7.82 -26.84 -0.96
CA GLU A 372 -6.97 -27.81 -1.65
C GLU A 372 -6.81 -27.36 -3.11
N MET A 373 -5.60 -26.93 -3.51
CA MET A 373 -5.34 -26.51 -4.89
C MET A 373 -5.59 -27.67 -5.87
N LYS A 374 -6.31 -27.39 -6.96
CA LYS A 374 -6.63 -28.35 -8.02
C LYS A 374 -5.98 -27.99 -9.35
N GLU A 375 -5.98 -26.70 -9.69
CA GLU A 375 -5.45 -26.21 -10.96
C GLU A 375 -5.07 -24.74 -10.84
N ILE A 376 -4.09 -24.31 -11.63
CA ILE A 376 -3.73 -22.90 -11.80
C ILE A 376 -3.95 -22.54 -13.27
N ILE A 377 -4.86 -21.61 -13.52
CA ILE A 377 -5.18 -21.12 -14.86
C ILE A 377 -4.35 -19.86 -15.11
N ASP A 378 -3.43 -19.92 -16.07
CA ASP A 378 -2.63 -18.79 -16.52
C ASP A 378 -3.45 -17.87 -17.44
N LEU A 379 -3.87 -16.71 -16.91
CA LEU A 379 -4.77 -15.78 -17.62
C LEU A 379 -4.15 -15.21 -18.89
N GLN A 380 -2.82 -15.23 -19.05
CA GLN A 380 -2.15 -14.82 -20.28
C GLN A 380 -2.53 -15.71 -21.47
N LYS A 381 -3.09 -16.90 -21.24
CA LYS A 381 -3.49 -17.85 -22.28
C LYS A 381 -4.98 -17.86 -22.57
N TYR A 382 -5.77 -17.06 -21.86
CA TYR A 382 -7.22 -17.06 -21.99
C TYR A 382 -7.77 -15.70 -22.45
N LYS A 383 -8.98 -15.75 -23.00
CA LYS A 383 -9.87 -14.60 -23.21
C LYS A 383 -11.21 -14.89 -22.55
N ILE A 384 -11.83 -13.85 -22.00
CA ILE A 384 -13.15 -13.95 -21.40
C ILE A 384 -14.24 -13.65 -22.44
N THR A 385 -15.35 -14.36 -22.39
CA THR A 385 -16.52 -14.10 -23.24
C THR A 385 -17.78 -14.32 -22.43
N ASN A 386 -18.67 -13.33 -22.40
CA ASN A 386 -19.94 -13.46 -21.71
C ASN A 386 -20.78 -14.55 -22.41
N ASN A 387 -21.33 -15.49 -21.64
CA ASN A 387 -22.36 -16.39 -22.14
C ASN A 387 -23.70 -15.68 -21.95
N PRO A 388 -24.43 -15.29 -23.02
CA PRO A 388 -25.77 -14.73 -22.87
C PRO A 388 -26.70 -15.85 -22.39
N THR A 389 -26.77 -16.04 -21.07
CA THR A 389 -27.74 -16.93 -20.45
C THR A 389 -29.12 -16.48 -20.90
N THR A 390 -29.92 -17.35 -21.52
CA THR A 390 -31.30 -17.01 -21.85
C THR A 390 -32.05 -16.66 -20.57
N ASP A 391 -32.65 -15.47 -20.49
CA ASP A 391 -33.40 -14.94 -19.33
C ASP A 391 -34.55 -15.85 -18.83
N LYS A 392 -34.83 -16.95 -19.55
CA LYS A 392 -35.78 -18.00 -19.14
C LYS A 392 -35.28 -18.86 -17.98
N GLU A 393 -34.00 -18.80 -17.61
CA GLU A 393 -33.39 -19.59 -16.52
C GLU A 393 -32.98 -18.72 -15.32
N ASN A 394 -33.94 -18.09 -14.65
CA ASN A 394 -33.76 -17.47 -13.31
C ASN A 394 -33.59 -18.55 -12.22
N LYS A 395 -32.58 -19.40 -12.37
CA LYS A 395 -32.23 -20.47 -11.43
C LYS A 395 -30.83 -20.22 -10.89
N LYS A 396 -30.64 -20.37 -9.59
CA LYS A 396 -29.29 -20.30 -8.99
C LYS A 396 -28.32 -21.19 -9.74
N TRP A 397 -27.10 -20.69 -9.98
CA TRP A 397 -26.05 -21.41 -10.72
C TRP A 397 -26.30 -21.64 -12.23
N SER A 398 -27.17 -20.85 -12.87
CA SER A 398 -27.31 -20.82 -14.34
C SER A 398 -26.49 -19.71 -15.00
N TYR A 399 -26.04 -18.70 -14.25
CA TYR A 399 -25.40 -17.50 -14.79
C TYR A 399 -23.93 -17.75 -15.12
N GLY A 400 -23.62 -18.00 -16.40
CA GLY A 400 -22.25 -18.36 -16.80
C GLY A 400 -21.52 -17.39 -17.70
N PHE A 401 -20.22 -17.61 -17.86
CA PHE A 401 -19.33 -17.01 -18.86
C PHE A 401 -18.22 -18.01 -19.24
N TYR A 402 -17.55 -17.75 -20.35
CA TYR A 402 -16.51 -18.63 -20.89
C TYR A 402 -15.11 -18.03 -20.70
N LEU A 403 -14.16 -18.88 -20.31
CA LEU A 403 -12.73 -18.64 -20.45
C LEU A 403 -12.22 -19.51 -21.60
N ILE A 404 -11.89 -18.88 -22.72
CA ILE A 404 -11.52 -19.56 -23.96
C ILE A 404 -10.00 -19.46 -24.14
N HIS A 405 -9.31 -20.59 -24.34
CA HIS A 405 -7.88 -20.58 -24.59
C HIS A 405 -7.56 -19.94 -25.95
N ILE A 406 -6.61 -19.00 -25.99
CA ILE A 406 -6.30 -18.22 -27.20
C ILE A 406 -5.71 -19.06 -28.33
N GLN A 407 -5.04 -20.18 -28.00
CA GLN A 407 -4.46 -21.11 -28.99
C GLN A 407 -5.41 -22.29 -29.33
N GLY A 408 -6.69 -22.22 -28.95
CA GLY A 408 -7.68 -23.26 -29.28
C GLY A 408 -7.59 -24.56 -28.48
N GLN A 409 -6.92 -24.54 -27.32
CA GLN A 409 -6.96 -25.63 -26.34
C GLN A 409 -8.28 -25.59 -25.54
N ASN A 410 -8.40 -26.47 -24.54
CA ASN A 410 -9.61 -26.60 -23.74
C ASN A 410 -10.00 -25.29 -23.04
N GLY A 411 -11.25 -24.88 -23.26
CA GLY A 411 -11.88 -23.78 -22.55
C GLY A 411 -12.61 -24.25 -21.29
N LEU A 412 -12.95 -23.29 -20.44
CA LEU A 412 -13.73 -23.50 -19.23
C LEU A 412 -15.01 -22.69 -19.29
N GLU A 413 -16.10 -23.28 -18.81
CA GLU A 413 -17.34 -22.56 -18.55
C GLU A 413 -17.49 -22.36 -17.03
N VAL A 414 -17.58 -21.10 -16.62
CA VAL A 414 -17.76 -20.69 -15.23
C VAL A 414 -19.22 -20.34 -15.02
N TYR A 415 -19.80 -20.78 -13.90
CA TYR A 415 -21.18 -20.55 -13.49
C TYR A 415 -21.20 -19.91 -12.10
N CYS A 416 -21.97 -18.85 -11.97
CA CYS A 416 -22.14 -18.06 -10.75
C CYS A 416 -23.52 -18.30 -10.16
N LYS A 417 -23.62 -18.18 -8.83
CA LYS A 417 -24.87 -18.38 -8.08
C LYS A 417 -25.97 -17.41 -8.53
N THR A 418 -25.65 -16.13 -8.68
CA THR A 418 -26.59 -15.04 -9.06
C THR A 418 -26.08 -14.25 -10.26
N LYS A 419 -26.97 -13.42 -10.84
CA LYS A 419 -26.64 -12.53 -11.96
C LYS A 419 -25.64 -11.46 -11.55
N ASP A 420 -25.75 -10.92 -10.35
CA ASP A 420 -24.86 -9.87 -9.84
C ASP A 420 -23.46 -10.40 -9.54
N LEU A 421 -23.35 -11.61 -8.98
CA LEU A 421 -22.06 -12.29 -8.83
C LEU A 421 -21.40 -12.56 -10.20
N LYS A 422 -22.17 -12.94 -11.21
CA LYS A 422 -21.65 -13.05 -12.59
C LYS A 422 -21.12 -11.72 -13.11
N LYS A 423 -21.85 -10.61 -12.89
CA LYS A 423 -21.43 -9.26 -13.30
C LYS A 423 -20.12 -8.88 -12.61
N LYS A 424 -20.05 -9.04 -11.28
CA LYS A 424 -18.86 -8.78 -10.47
C LYS A 424 -17.66 -9.60 -10.94
N TRP A 425 -17.83 -10.91 -11.15
CA TRP A 425 -16.75 -11.74 -11.68
C TRP A 425 -16.31 -11.31 -13.07
N LEU A 426 -17.23 -11.00 -13.99
CA LEU A 426 -16.87 -10.50 -15.32
C LEU A 426 -16.02 -9.24 -15.24
N GLU A 427 -16.39 -8.28 -14.39
CA GLU A 427 -15.63 -7.04 -14.17
C GLU A 427 -14.23 -7.31 -13.61
N GLN A 428 -14.11 -8.19 -12.59
CA GLN A 428 -12.81 -8.53 -11.99
C GLN A 428 -11.89 -9.27 -12.97
N PHE A 429 -12.42 -10.22 -13.75
CA PHE A 429 -11.65 -10.90 -14.80
C PHE A 429 -11.23 -9.94 -15.92
N GLN A 430 -12.10 -9.00 -16.31
CA GLN A 430 -11.76 -7.96 -17.28
C GLN A 430 -10.67 -7.03 -16.74
N MET A 431 -10.75 -6.64 -15.47
CA MET A 431 -9.71 -5.85 -14.80
C MET A 431 -8.36 -6.58 -14.83
N ALA A 432 -8.31 -7.83 -14.39
CA ALA A 432 -7.11 -8.68 -14.44
C ALA A 432 -6.52 -8.73 -15.86
N LEU A 433 -7.34 -9.07 -16.86
CA LEU A 433 -6.90 -9.15 -18.26
C LEU A 433 -6.41 -7.80 -18.81
N SER A 434 -7.03 -6.69 -18.40
CA SER A 434 -6.58 -5.33 -18.75
C SER A 434 -5.26 -4.94 -18.08
N ASN A 435 -4.91 -5.56 -16.95
CA ASN A 435 -3.61 -5.40 -16.31
C ASN A 435 -2.53 -6.22 -17.05
N ILE A 436 -2.87 -7.41 -17.53
CA ILE A 436 -1.96 -8.21 -18.36
C ILE A 436 -1.69 -7.53 -19.70
N ARG A 437 -2.75 -7.05 -20.35
CA ARG A 437 -2.72 -6.45 -21.69
C ARG A 437 -3.37 -5.07 -21.64
N PRO A 438 -2.69 -4.07 -21.09
CA PRO A 438 -3.24 -2.72 -21.05
C PRO A 438 -3.30 -2.13 -22.45
N ASP A 439 -4.18 -1.16 -22.64
CA ASP A 439 -4.20 -0.38 -23.87
C ASP A 439 -2.81 0.24 -24.10
N TYR A 440 -2.39 0.27 -25.37
CA TYR A 440 -1.11 0.85 -25.80
C TYR A 440 0.17 0.09 -25.36
N ALA A 441 0.07 -1.11 -24.76
CA ALA A 441 1.24 -1.90 -24.30
C ALA A 441 2.32 -2.14 -25.38
N ASP A 442 1.88 -2.41 -26.62
CA ASP A 442 2.74 -2.73 -27.77
C ASP A 442 2.81 -1.60 -28.80
N THR A 443 2.24 -0.43 -28.48
CA THR A 443 2.25 0.70 -29.40
C THR A 443 3.62 1.35 -29.47
N SER A 444 3.90 2.02 -30.58
CA SER A 444 5.17 2.73 -30.78
C SER A 444 6.39 1.82 -30.59
N PHE A 445 6.25 0.53 -30.92
CA PHE A 445 7.26 -0.53 -30.81
C PHE A 445 7.69 -0.92 -29.39
N HIS A 446 7.03 -0.41 -28.34
CA HIS A 446 7.30 -0.87 -26.98
C HIS A 446 6.80 -2.29 -26.75
N GLU A 447 7.19 -2.86 -25.61
CA GLU A 447 6.67 -4.14 -25.12
C GLU A 447 6.61 -4.03 -23.59
N PHE A 448 5.54 -3.39 -23.11
CA PHE A 448 5.29 -3.15 -21.69
C PHE A 448 4.74 -4.39 -21.01
N LYS A 449 5.33 -4.74 -19.86
CA LYS A 449 4.85 -5.80 -18.97
C LYS A 449 4.73 -5.28 -17.55
N MET A 450 3.72 -5.76 -16.83
CA MET A 450 3.59 -5.50 -15.39
C MET A 450 4.90 -5.83 -14.68
N HIS A 451 5.36 -4.94 -13.80
CA HIS A 451 6.67 -5.06 -13.18
C HIS A 451 6.68 -4.53 -11.75
N THR A 452 7.44 -5.21 -10.89
CA THR A 452 7.75 -4.74 -9.53
C THR A 452 9.13 -4.11 -9.53
N PHE A 453 9.19 -2.79 -9.35
CA PHE A 453 10.42 -2.01 -9.27
C PHE A 453 11.03 -2.15 -7.87
N SER A 454 12.30 -2.52 -7.78
CA SER A 454 13.01 -2.70 -6.49
C SER A 454 13.42 -1.39 -5.82
N ARG A 455 13.39 -0.28 -6.56
CA ARG A 455 13.71 1.06 -6.07
C ARG A 455 12.58 2.01 -6.42
N VAL A 456 12.46 3.06 -5.63
CA VAL A 456 11.56 4.17 -5.96
C VAL A 456 11.92 4.70 -7.34
N THR A 457 10.93 4.68 -8.22
CA THR A 457 11.09 4.97 -9.65
C THR A 457 10.01 5.94 -10.08
N SER A 458 10.36 6.89 -10.94
CA SER A 458 9.41 7.84 -11.51
C SER A 458 8.99 7.41 -12.91
N CYS A 459 7.73 7.65 -13.25
CA CYS A 459 7.19 7.41 -14.57
C CYS A 459 7.89 8.26 -15.62
N LYS A 460 8.30 7.64 -16.73
CA LYS A 460 9.02 8.32 -17.81
C LYS A 460 8.20 9.42 -18.49
N VAL A 461 6.87 9.39 -18.36
CA VAL A 461 5.93 10.34 -18.97
C VAL A 461 5.63 11.50 -18.04
N CYS A 462 4.92 11.23 -16.93
CA CYS A 462 4.40 12.28 -16.05
C CYS A 462 5.38 12.72 -14.96
N GLN A 463 6.55 12.07 -14.83
CA GLN A 463 7.55 12.32 -13.78
C GLN A 463 7.05 12.13 -12.33
N MET A 464 5.83 11.61 -12.15
CA MET A 464 5.30 11.22 -10.85
C MET A 464 5.82 9.82 -10.46
N LEU A 465 5.80 9.52 -9.16
CA LEU A 465 6.27 8.25 -8.62
C LEU A 465 5.42 7.09 -9.16
N LEU A 466 6.07 5.98 -9.52
CA LEU A 466 5.40 4.68 -9.65
C LEU A 466 5.13 4.21 -8.23
N ARG A 467 3.86 4.34 -7.81
CA ARG A 467 3.48 4.27 -6.40
C ARG A 467 3.42 2.84 -5.88
N GLY A 468 3.73 2.69 -4.59
CA GLY A 468 3.72 1.39 -3.92
C GLY A 468 5.04 0.63 -3.99
N THR A 469 4.99 -0.64 -3.60
CA THR A 469 6.13 -1.56 -3.51
C THR A 469 5.94 -2.87 -4.30
N PHE A 470 4.75 -3.10 -4.84
CA PHE A 470 4.39 -4.35 -5.51
C PHE A 470 3.68 -4.03 -6.81
N TYR A 471 4.18 -4.50 -7.96
CA TYR A 471 3.58 -4.23 -9.28
C TYR A 471 3.14 -2.76 -9.49
N GLN A 472 4.06 -1.81 -9.28
CA GLN A 472 3.77 -0.36 -9.28
C GLN A 472 3.40 0.19 -10.66
N GLY A 473 3.70 -0.55 -11.73
CA GLY A 473 3.46 -0.12 -13.09
C GLY A 473 4.03 -1.10 -14.10
N TYR A 474 4.46 -0.56 -15.23
CA TYR A 474 4.90 -1.35 -16.38
C TYR A 474 6.33 -1.00 -16.77
N LEU A 475 7.07 -2.02 -17.18
CA LEU A 475 8.42 -1.89 -17.71
C LEU A 475 8.44 -2.34 -19.16
N CYS A 476 8.96 -1.50 -20.05
CA CYS A 476 9.22 -1.90 -21.43
C CYS A 476 10.46 -2.79 -21.48
N SER A 477 10.30 -4.03 -21.91
CA SER A 477 11.41 -5.01 -22.01
C SER A 477 12.49 -4.62 -23.03
N LYS A 478 12.16 -3.75 -23.99
CA LYS A 478 13.07 -3.32 -25.06
C LYS A 478 13.91 -2.09 -24.68
N CYS A 479 13.32 -1.09 -24.04
CA CYS A 479 14.01 0.19 -23.74
C CYS A 479 14.21 0.47 -22.25
N GLY A 480 13.67 -0.36 -21.35
CA GLY A 480 13.76 -0.18 -19.90
C GLY A 480 12.96 1.00 -19.35
N ALA A 481 12.07 1.62 -20.14
CA ALA A 481 11.20 2.68 -19.65
C ALA A 481 10.16 2.14 -18.67
N GLY A 482 10.07 2.75 -17.48
CA GLY A 482 9.01 2.53 -16.51
C GLY A 482 7.88 3.55 -16.65
N ALA A 483 6.63 3.10 -16.62
CA ALA A 483 5.46 3.98 -16.77
C ALA A 483 4.21 3.46 -16.04
N HIS A 484 3.30 4.37 -15.69
CA HIS A 484 1.95 4.04 -15.22
C HIS A 484 1.10 3.45 -16.35
N LYS A 485 0.03 2.73 -15.99
CA LYS A 485 -0.90 2.10 -16.94
C LYS A 485 -1.51 3.12 -17.92
N GLU A 486 -1.94 4.24 -17.38
CA GLU A 486 -2.55 5.37 -18.09
C GLU A 486 -1.54 6.22 -18.89
N CYS A 487 -0.24 5.98 -18.72
CA CYS A 487 0.83 6.72 -19.40
C CYS A 487 1.39 6.00 -20.63
N LEU A 488 1.06 4.72 -20.86
CA LEU A 488 1.70 3.89 -21.90
C LEU A 488 1.57 4.48 -23.31
N GLY A 489 0.41 5.02 -23.66
CA GLY A 489 0.15 5.61 -24.98
C GLY A 489 0.79 6.98 -25.23
N ARG A 490 1.51 7.55 -24.25
CA ARG A 490 2.11 8.89 -24.34
C ARG A 490 3.63 8.87 -24.55
N LEU A 491 4.21 7.68 -24.72
CA LEU A 491 5.65 7.52 -24.95
C LEU A 491 6.00 7.58 -26.43
N ASP A 492 7.09 8.28 -26.73
CA ASP A 492 7.72 8.26 -28.06
C ASP A 492 8.15 6.84 -28.46
N ASN A 493 8.47 6.65 -29.75
CA ASN A 493 8.89 5.36 -30.29
C ASN A 493 10.03 4.69 -29.50
N CYS A 494 9.84 3.39 -29.24
CA CYS A 494 10.82 2.51 -28.63
C CYS A 494 12.07 2.44 -29.51
N GLY A 495 13.25 2.70 -28.95
CA GLY A 495 14.52 2.62 -29.69
C GLY A 495 15.47 3.82 -29.58
N ARG A 496 15.18 4.84 -28.76
CA ARG A 496 16.19 5.86 -28.40
C ARG A 496 16.87 5.52 -27.07
N ALA A 497 17.73 4.49 -27.08
CA ALA A 497 18.68 4.23 -26.00
C ALA A 497 20.11 4.08 -26.57
N ASN A 498 20.59 5.12 -27.27
CA ASN A 498 21.98 5.58 -27.25
C ASN A 498 22.13 6.83 -28.14
N SER A 499 21.72 7.98 -27.62
CA SER A 499 22.19 9.30 -28.08
C SER A 499 21.80 10.29 -26.99
N GLY A 500 22.78 10.74 -26.20
CA GLY A 500 22.59 11.91 -25.35
C GLY A 500 22.17 13.09 -26.21
N GLY A 501 21.07 13.74 -25.83
CA GLY A 501 20.54 14.87 -26.60
C GLY A 501 19.18 15.31 -26.09
N LYS A 502 19.20 16.35 -25.24
CA LYS A 502 18.05 17.11 -24.74
C LYS A 502 17.00 17.38 -25.83
N SER A 503 15.73 17.20 -25.51
CA SER A 503 14.63 17.94 -26.15
C SER A 503 13.89 18.71 -25.07
N PHE A 504 14.46 19.88 -24.71
CA PHE A 504 13.66 20.96 -24.16
C PHE A 504 13.12 21.73 -25.37
N LEU A 505 11.80 21.80 -25.49
CA LEU A 505 11.15 22.77 -26.35
C LEU A 505 11.38 24.15 -25.74
N LEU A 506 12.28 24.94 -26.32
CA LEU A 506 12.36 26.38 -26.07
C LEU A 506 12.69 27.11 -27.39
N PHE A 507 11.95 28.18 -27.58
CA PHE A 507 11.93 29.07 -28.74
C PHE A 507 13.34 29.56 -29.14
N LYS A 508 13.54 29.70 -30.46
CA LYS A 508 14.73 30.26 -31.10
C LYS A 508 14.90 31.76 -30.78
N ALA A 509 16.14 32.17 -30.52
CA ALA A 509 16.70 33.42 -31.04
C ALA A 509 18.23 33.31 -31.28
N SER A 510 18.58 33.31 -32.57
CA SER A 510 19.74 33.93 -33.26
C SER A 510 21.21 33.78 -32.81
N SER A 511 21.98 33.22 -33.77
CA SER A 511 23.25 33.69 -34.39
C SER A 511 24.64 33.49 -33.73
N GLU A 512 25.43 32.67 -34.45
CA GLU A 512 26.86 32.81 -34.85
C GLU A 512 28.05 32.34 -33.96
N CYS A 513 28.55 31.13 -34.31
CA CYS A 513 29.94 30.70 -34.64
C CYS A 513 31.11 30.84 -33.60
N PRO A 514 32.30 30.22 -33.82
CA PRO A 514 32.61 28.78 -33.69
C PRO A 514 33.92 28.48 -32.89
N ASN A 515 34.08 27.31 -32.23
CA ASN A 515 35.32 26.51 -32.31
C ASN A 515 35.33 25.17 -31.56
N ARG A 516 36.10 24.27 -32.15
CA ARG A 516 36.35 22.84 -31.90
C ARG A 516 37.06 22.54 -30.56
N HIS A 517 36.66 21.46 -29.87
CA HIS A 517 37.42 20.19 -29.75
C HIS A 517 36.61 19.12 -28.95
N PRO A 518 36.72 17.81 -29.26
CA PRO A 518 35.80 16.78 -28.77
C PRO A 518 36.31 16.08 -27.49
N LYS A 519 35.42 15.80 -26.52
CA LYS A 519 35.68 14.84 -25.44
C LYS A 519 35.02 13.50 -25.75
N CYS A 520 35.87 12.48 -25.69
CA CYS A 520 35.67 11.06 -25.96
C CYS A 520 34.62 10.40 -25.04
N SER A 521 33.84 9.47 -25.59
CA SER A 521 33.03 8.51 -24.85
C SER A 521 33.92 7.45 -24.18
N LEU A 522 33.75 7.25 -22.87
CA LEU A 522 34.38 6.15 -22.12
C LEU A 522 33.32 5.11 -21.78
N GLY A 523 33.57 3.85 -22.16
CA GLY A 523 32.74 2.69 -21.79
C GLY A 523 32.87 2.29 -20.32
N LEU A 524 32.11 1.28 -19.89
CA LEU A 524 32.11 0.78 -18.52
C LEU A 524 33.49 0.26 -18.07
N PRO A 525 33.80 0.30 -16.76
CA PRO A 525 35.05 -0.24 -16.24
C PRO A 525 35.19 -1.74 -16.53
N LYS A 526 36.31 -2.13 -17.11
CA LYS A 526 36.66 -3.54 -17.36
C LYS A 526 37.52 -4.07 -16.22
N MET A 527 37.18 -5.24 -15.70
CA MET A 527 37.90 -5.94 -14.64
C MET A 527 38.39 -7.29 -15.16
N GLN A 528 39.58 -7.70 -14.70
CA GLN A 528 40.10 -9.03 -14.99
C GLN A 528 39.76 -9.97 -13.84
N VAL A 529 39.27 -11.16 -14.18
CA VAL A 529 38.91 -12.20 -13.23
C VAL A 529 40.18 -12.84 -12.65
N ILE A 530 40.35 -12.75 -11.33
CA ILE A 530 41.53 -13.26 -10.61
C ILE A 530 41.29 -14.61 -9.92
N ARG A 531 40.04 -15.09 -9.86
CA ARG A 531 39.64 -16.38 -9.29
C ARG A 531 38.48 -16.96 -10.09
N ASN A 532 38.48 -18.29 -10.28
CA ASN A 532 37.36 -18.99 -10.91
C ASN A 532 36.10 -18.84 -10.05
N TYR A 533 34.95 -18.61 -10.67
CA TYR A 533 33.65 -18.62 -10.02
C TYR A 533 32.69 -19.47 -10.84
N ASN A 534 32.12 -20.47 -10.19
CA ASN A 534 31.25 -21.49 -10.80
C ASN A 534 29.78 -21.33 -10.36
N GLY A 535 29.38 -20.14 -9.89
CA GLY A 535 28.04 -19.90 -9.36
C GLY A 535 27.84 -20.20 -7.88
N ILE A 536 28.93 -20.32 -7.10
CA ILE A 536 28.89 -20.60 -5.66
C ILE A 536 29.77 -19.57 -4.93
N PRO A 537 29.24 -18.80 -3.95
CA PRO A 537 27.85 -18.80 -3.51
C PRO A 537 26.89 -18.29 -4.59
N GLN A 538 25.65 -18.79 -4.62
CA GLN A 538 24.65 -18.32 -5.57
C GLN A 538 24.32 -16.84 -5.30
N PRO A 539 24.20 -15.98 -6.32
CA PRO A 539 23.73 -14.61 -6.15
C PRO A 539 22.31 -14.60 -5.56
N ALA A 540 21.92 -13.51 -4.89
CA ALA A 540 20.54 -13.33 -4.47
C ALA A 540 19.62 -13.37 -5.70
N THR A 541 18.40 -13.89 -5.55
CA THR A 541 17.44 -14.08 -6.65
C THR A 541 17.12 -12.80 -7.44
N GLN A 542 17.37 -11.63 -6.85
CA GLN A 542 17.22 -10.30 -7.45
C GLN A 542 18.38 -9.87 -8.37
N ASP A 543 19.55 -10.51 -8.29
CA ASP A 543 20.79 -10.10 -8.98
C ASP A 543 21.07 -10.90 -10.27
N GLY A 544 20.17 -11.82 -10.63
CA GLY A 544 20.24 -12.60 -11.87
C GLY A 544 20.91 -13.97 -11.71
N PRO A 545 21.02 -14.74 -12.82
CA PRO A 545 21.61 -16.08 -12.79
C PRO A 545 23.12 -16.03 -12.51
N PRO A 546 23.68 -17.07 -11.85
CA PRO A 546 25.13 -17.16 -11.63
C PRO A 546 25.89 -17.19 -12.96
N LEU A 547 26.98 -16.43 -13.02
CA LEU A 547 27.93 -16.48 -14.12
C LEU A 547 28.97 -17.58 -13.88
N HIS A 548 29.45 -18.19 -14.97
CA HIS A 548 30.61 -19.07 -14.96
C HIS A 548 31.80 -18.31 -15.56
N ILE A 549 32.77 -17.94 -14.73
CA ILE A 549 33.93 -17.12 -15.13
C ILE A 549 35.24 -17.76 -14.68
N GLN A 550 36.26 -17.67 -15.52
CA GLN A 550 37.58 -18.26 -15.31
C GLN A 550 38.66 -17.20 -15.13
N ILE A 551 39.77 -17.58 -14.47
CA ILE A 551 40.93 -16.70 -14.30
C ILE A 551 41.44 -16.24 -15.67
N GLY A 552 41.57 -14.93 -15.83
CA GLY A 552 42.02 -14.29 -17.08
C GLY A 552 40.89 -13.68 -17.90
N ASP A 553 39.63 -14.04 -17.65
CA ASP A 553 38.47 -13.42 -18.32
C ASP A 553 38.41 -11.93 -18.02
N THR A 554 37.92 -11.15 -18.99
CA THR A 554 37.65 -9.72 -18.82
C THR A 554 36.15 -9.50 -18.74
N ILE A 555 35.68 -8.94 -17.63
CA ILE A 555 34.26 -8.64 -17.39
C ILE A 555 34.05 -7.13 -17.31
N GLU A 556 32.90 -6.65 -17.79
CA GLU A 556 32.49 -5.26 -17.62
C GLU A 556 31.69 -5.12 -16.31
N LEU A 557 32.15 -4.25 -15.41
CA LEU A 557 31.50 -4.02 -14.13
C LEU A 557 30.30 -3.10 -14.33
N ILE A 558 29.10 -3.67 -14.21
CA ILE A 558 27.83 -2.92 -14.28
C ILE A 558 27.52 -2.28 -12.91
N ARG A 559 27.79 -3.01 -11.82
CA ARG A 559 27.54 -2.60 -10.42
C ARG A 559 28.41 -3.44 -9.49
N GLY A 560 28.95 -2.83 -8.44
CA GLY A 560 29.65 -3.54 -7.37
C GLY A 560 29.39 -2.86 -6.02
N ASP A 561 28.98 -3.63 -5.02
CA ASP A 561 28.88 -3.15 -3.64
C ASP A 561 30.10 -3.63 -2.85
N ALA A 562 31.01 -2.71 -2.53
CA ALA A 562 32.23 -3.02 -1.79
C ALA A 562 31.97 -3.52 -0.36
N HIS A 563 30.78 -3.30 0.19
CA HIS A 563 30.40 -3.69 1.56
C HIS A 563 29.60 -4.99 1.59
N SER A 564 29.33 -5.60 0.43
CA SER A 564 28.60 -6.85 0.38
C SER A 564 29.40 -7.99 1.01
N LEU A 565 28.76 -8.73 1.91
CA LEU A 565 29.30 -9.97 2.47
C LEU A 565 29.50 -11.06 1.41
N PHE A 566 28.93 -10.91 0.21
CA PHE A 566 29.13 -11.82 -0.92
C PHE A 566 30.61 -11.96 -1.33
N TRP A 567 31.42 -10.93 -1.08
CA TRP A 567 32.85 -10.94 -1.43
C TRP A 567 33.73 -11.69 -0.42
N GLN A 568 33.19 -12.06 0.75
CA GLN A 568 33.87 -12.86 1.77
C GLN A 568 33.69 -14.34 1.45
#